data_AF-A0A3R6VBV3-F1
#
_entry.id   AF-A0A3R6VBV3-F1
#
_cell.length_a   1.000
_cell.length_b   1.000
_cell.length_c   1.000
_cell.angle_alpha   90.00
_cell.angle_beta   90.00
_cell.angle_gamma   90.00
#
_symmetry.space_group_name_H-M   'P 1'
#
loop_
_entity.id
_entity.type
_entity.pdbx_description
1 polymer ?
#
loop_
_entity_poly.entity_id
_entity_poly.type
_entity_poly.pdbx_seq_one_letter_code
_entity_poly.pdbx_strand_id
1 'polypeptide(L)'
;MARFKSLADQADSQEAICDYMYYREENKYMHRARVLISSCGKNQYNRILNIIPEISTNDAHVYIEGDAQFERDYYLEYSNKFQEFSFISGTLLIKARDRWGNSIEIDITNES
;
A
#
# COMPACT_ATOMS: atom_id res chain seq x y z
N MET A 1 -18.94 -6.65 -5.91
CA MET A 1 -18.00 -7.79 -5.78
C MET A 1 -16.65 -7.33 -6.30
N ALA A 2 -15.61 -7.33 -5.46
CA ALA A 2 -14.25 -7.08 -5.94
C ALA A 2 -13.85 -8.23 -6.88
N ARG A 3 -13.45 -7.91 -8.11
CA ARG A 3 -12.99 -8.90 -9.08
C ARG A 3 -11.57 -9.30 -8.69
N PHE A 4 -11.33 -10.60 -8.48
CA PHE A 4 -9.97 -11.11 -8.31
C PHE A 4 -9.11 -10.75 -9.51
N LYS A 5 -7.90 -10.26 -9.24
CA LYS A 5 -6.92 -9.94 -10.28
C LYS A 5 -6.44 -11.18 -11.02
N SER A 6 -5.92 -11.01 -12.24
CA SER A 6 -5.25 -12.11 -12.95
C SER A 6 -3.98 -12.53 -12.21
N LEU A 7 -3.48 -13.75 -12.46
CA LEU A 7 -2.24 -14.21 -11.85
C LEU A 7 -1.03 -13.34 -12.24
N ALA A 8 -1.04 -12.78 -13.46
CA ALA A 8 0.00 -11.85 -13.91
C ALA A 8 -0.04 -10.55 -13.10
N ASP A 9 -1.22 -9.92 -12.98
CA ASP A 9 -1.34 -8.66 -12.22
C ASP A 9 -1.00 -8.85 -10.72
N GLN A 10 -1.28 -10.03 -10.17
CA GLN A 10 -0.91 -10.41 -8.81
C GLN A 10 0.61 -10.57 -8.66
N ALA A 11 1.27 -11.19 -9.64
CA ALA A 11 2.72 -11.36 -9.66
C ALA A 11 3.44 -10.01 -9.80
N ASP A 12 3.00 -9.14 -10.72
CA ASP A 12 3.56 -7.80 -10.90
C ASP A 12 3.42 -6.96 -9.62
N SER A 13 2.26 -7.04 -8.97
CA SER A 13 2.02 -6.36 -7.70
C SER A 13 2.89 -6.92 -6.57
N GLN A 14 3.12 -8.23 -6.55
CA GLN A 14 4.01 -8.88 -5.59
C GLN A 14 5.48 -8.48 -5.81
N GLU A 15 5.92 -8.37 -7.07
CA GLU A 15 7.24 -7.87 -7.44
C GLU A 15 7.44 -6.41 -6.98
N ALA A 16 6.44 -5.55 -7.15
CA ALA A 16 6.50 -4.18 -6.64
C ALA A 16 6.67 -4.10 -5.10
N ILE A 17 5.99 -4.98 -4.36
CA ILE A 17 6.16 -5.06 -2.89
C ILE A 17 7.56 -5.61 -2.55
N CYS A 18 8.07 -6.61 -3.28
CA CYS A 18 9.44 -7.11 -3.14
C CYS A 18 10.46 -5.97 -3.33
N ASP A 19 10.37 -5.24 -4.43
CA ASP A 19 11.29 -4.16 -4.78
C ASP A 19 11.26 -3.05 -3.72
N TYR A 20 10.08 -2.71 -3.21
CA TYR A 20 9.94 -1.80 -2.09
C TYR A 20 10.66 -2.30 -0.83
N MET A 21 10.48 -3.57 -0.46
CA MET A 21 11.17 -4.17 0.69
C MET A 21 12.69 -4.16 0.51
N TYR A 22 13.18 -4.49 -0.69
CA TYR A 22 14.61 -4.43 -1.01
C TYR A 22 15.13 -3.00 -0.93
N TYR A 23 14.43 -2.02 -1.46
CA TYR A 23 14.81 -0.61 -1.36
C TYR A 23 14.93 -0.14 0.10
N ARG A 24 14.16 -0.74 1.02
CA ARG A 24 14.21 -0.42 2.46
C ARG A 24 15.32 -1.17 3.21
N GLU A 25 16.14 -2.00 2.57
CA GLU A 25 17.26 -2.84 3.07
C GLU A 25 17.26 -3.13 4.58
N GLU A 26 17.63 -2.15 5.41
CA GLU A 26 17.72 -2.25 6.88
C GLU A 26 16.38 -2.40 7.60
N ASN A 27 15.27 -1.94 7.01
CA ASN A 27 13.95 -1.91 7.65
C ASN A 27 12.86 -2.62 6.85
N LYS A 28 13.22 -3.62 6.04
CA LYS A 28 12.32 -4.33 5.11
C LYS A 28 11.09 -5.03 5.73
N TYR A 29 10.93 -5.07 7.05
CA TYR A 29 9.86 -5.81 7.75
C TYR A 29 8.84 -4.90 8.43
N MET A 30 9.31 -3.92 9.21
CA MET A 30 8.46 -2.93 9.86
C MET A 30 9.23 -1.63 9.91
N HIS A 31 8.62 -0.57 9.42
CA HIS A 31 9.26 0.73 9.40
C HIS A 31 8.25 1.86 9.35
N ARG A 32 8.72 3.06 9.65
CA ARG A 32 7.91 4.25 9.48
C ARG A 32 8.10 4.85 8.09
N ALA A 33 7.01 5.33 7.52
CA ALA A 33 6.98 5.95 6.21
C ALA A 33 5.84 6.99 6.15
N ARG A 34 5.99 7.98 5.27
CA ARG A 34 4.95 8.93 4.97
C ARG A 34 3.89 8.25 4.10
N VAL A 35 2.66 8.25 4.58
CA VAL A 35 1.47 7.76 3.88
C VAL A 35 0.64 8.97 3.45
N LEU A 36 0.58 9.19 2.14
CA LEU A 36 -0.29 10.17 1.50
C LEU A 36 -1.44 9.43 0.83
N ILE A 37 -2.69 9.77 1.17
CA ILE A 37 -3.86 9.25 0.47
C ILE A 37 -4.51 10.38 -0.29
N SER A 38 -4.75 10.14 -1.57
CA SER A 38 -5.49 11.04 -2.43
C SER A 38 -6.73 10.36 -3.01
N SER A 39 -7.76 11.16 -3.26
CA SER A 39 -8.99 10.76 -3.96
C SER A 39 -9.34 11.84 -4.95
N CYS A 40 -9.58 11.49 -6.21
CA CYS A 40 -9.87 12.44 -7.29
C CYS A 40 -8.83 13.58 -7.38
N GLY A 41 -7.54 13.26 -7.22
CA GLY A 41 -6.44 14.22 -7.27
C GLY A 41 -6.34 15.19 -6.09
N LYS A 42 -7.10 14.95 -5.01
CA LYS A 42 -7.08 15.76 -3.79
C LYS A 42 -6.57 14.96 -2.60
N ASN A 43 -5.60 15.51 -1.89
CA ASN A 43 -5.07 14.94 -0.65
C ASN A 43 -6.17 14.86 0.42
N GLN A 44 -6.41 13.65 0.92
CA GLN A 44 -7.39 13.37 1.98
C GLN A 44 -6.69 13.09 3.32
N TYR A 45 -5.51 12.48 3.27
CA TYR A 45 -4.76 12.07 4.45
C TYR A 45 -3.26 12.17 4.20
N ASN A 46 -2.50 12.61 5.20
CA ASN A 46 -1.03 12.69 5.13
C ASN A 46 -0.42 12.60 6.53
N ARG A 47 0.18 11.46 6.86
CA ARG A 47 0.83 11.19 8.15
C ARG A 47 2.01 10.23 7.99
N ILE A 48 2.87 10.19 9.00
CA ILE A 48 3.92 9.17 9.13
C ILE A 48 3.38 8.01 9.97
N LEU A 49 3.23 6.84 9.35
CA LEU A 49 2.65 5.64 9.94
C LEU A 49 3.63 4.46 9.90
N ASN A 50 3.35 3.41 10.68
CA ASN A 50 4.09 2.15 10.56
C ASN A 50 3.56 1.36 9.36
N ILE A 51 4.49 0.83 8.57
CA ILE A 51 4.23 0.01 7.39
C ILE A 51 4.87 -1.35 7.62
N ILE A 52 4.10 -2.40 7.36
CA ILE A 52 4.52 -3.79 7.55
C ILE A 52 4.24 -4.53 6.23
N PRO A 53 5.19 -4.60 5.30
CA PRO A 53 5.06 -5.42 4.10
C PRO A 53 5.31 -6.90 4.43
N GLU A 54 4.46 -7.78 3.91
CA GLU A 54 4.57 -9.23 4.06
C GLU A 54 4.45 -9.92 2.70
N ILE A 55 5.33 -10.88 2.44
CA ILE A 55 5.33 -11.64 1.19
C ILE A 55 5.36 -13.13 1.50
N SER A 56 4.42 -13.84 0.90
CA SER A 56 4.32 -15.29 0.91
C SER A 56 4.13 -15.83 -0.52
N THR A 57 3.99 -17.14 -0.67
CA THR A 57 3.88 -17.77 -1.99
C THR A 57 2.56 -17.35 -2.68
N ASN A 58 2.67 -16.51 -3.71
CA ASN A 58 1.56 -15.92 -4.50
C ASN A 58 0.62 -15.01 -3.71
N ASP A 59 0.99 -14.58 -2.51
CA ASP A 59 0.16 -13.72 -1.67
C ASP A 59 1.05 -12.71 -0.95
N ALA A 60 0.81 -11.44 -1.24
CA ALA A 60 1.60 -10.33 -0.70
C ALA A 60 0.68 -9.24 -0.18
N HIS A 61 1.04 -8.71 0.98
CA HIS A 61 0.25 -7.76 1.74
C HIS A 61 1.10 -6.59 2.19
N VAL A 62 0.46 -5.44 2.35
CA VAL A 62 1.01 -4.29 3.05
C VAL A 62 0.02 -3.89 4.12
N TYR A 63 0.44 -4.01 5.37
CA TYR A 63 -0.30 -3.47 6.50
C TYR A 63 0.16 -2.05 6.80
N ILE A 64 -0.80 -1.17 7.08
CA ILE A 64 -0.59 0.22 7.47
C ILE A 64 -1.24 0.39 8.84
N GLU A 65 -0.44 0.54 9.90
CA GLU A 65 -0.96 0.85 11.22
C GLU A 65 -1.39 2.32 11.28
N GLY A 66 -2.69 2.53 11.13
CA GLY A 66 -3.31 3.84 11.10
C GLY A 66 -3.53 4.47 12.47
N ASP A 67 -3.74 5.80 12.48
CA ASP A 67 -4.35 6.47 13.62
C ASP A 67 -5.90 6.32 13.57
N ALA A 68 -6.59 6.89 14.57
CA ALA A 68 -8.05 6.83 14.65
C ALA A 68 -8.78 7.46 13.44
N GLN A 69 -8.15 8.42 12.74
CA GLN A 69 -8.71 8.97 11.50
C GLN A 69 -8.56 7.97 10.37
N PHE A 70 -7.37 7.39 10.22
CA PHE A 70 -7.10 6.40 9.18
C PHE A 70 -8.00 5.17 9.34
N GLU A 71 -8.08 4.60 10.54
CA GLU A 71 -8.88 3.40 10.84
C GLU A 71 -10.37 3.57 10.57
N ARG A 72 -10.87 4.80 10.70
CA ARG A 72 -12.28 5.12 10.41
C ARG A 72 -12.55 5.11 8.91
N ASP A 73 -11.60 5.58 8.12
CA ASP A 73 -11.81 5.97 6.73
C ASP A 73 -11.24 4.94 5.72
N TYR A 74 -10.20 4.19 6.11
CA TYR A 74 -9.41 3.30 5.24
C TYR A 74 -9.23 1.88 5.82
N TYR A 75 -8.76 0.96 4.98
CA TYR A 75 -8.42 -0.41 5.39
C TYR A 75 -6.98 -0.46 5.90
N LEU A 76 -6.73 -1.31 6.89
CA LEU A 76 -5.37 -1.49 7.45
C LEU A 76 -4.52 -2.44 6.61
N GLU A 77 -5.14 -3.24 5.74
CA GLU A 77 -4.49 -4.29 4.95
C GLU A 77 -4.81 -4.10 3.47
N TYR A 78 -3.78 -4.17 2.63
CA TYR A 78 -3.88 -4.13 1.18
C TYR A 78 -3.15 -5.33 0.59
N SER A 79 -3.80 -6.09 -0.28
CA SER A 79 -3.31 -7.35 -0.82
C SER A 79 -3.17 -7.29 -2.33
N ASN A 80 -2.14 -7.92 -2.89
CA ASN A 80 -1.95 -8.06 -4.34
C ASN A 80 -3.12 -8.78 -5.05
N LYS A 81 -3.94 -9.53 -4.31
CA LYS A 81 -5.17 -10.17 -4.84
C LYS A 81 -6.26 -9.17 -5.24
N PHE A 82 -6.30 -8.01 -4.57
CA PHE A 82 -7.39 -7.03 -4.68
C PHE A 82 -6.93 -5.66 -5.13
N GLN A 83 -5.72 -5.24 -4.75
CA GLN A 83 -5.14 -3.93 -5.06
C GLN A 83 -4.02 -4.02 -6.10
N GLU A 84 -3.71 -2.87 -6.70
CA GLU A 84 -2.57 -2.71 -7.60
C GLU A 84 -1.44 -2.03 -6.88
N PHE A 85 -0.27 -2.64 -6.97
CA PHE A 85 0.96 -2.12 -6.41
C PHE A 85 1.90 -1.74 -7.56
N SER A 86 2.58 -0.62 -7.41
CA SER A 86 3.64 -0.20 -8.32
C SER A 86 4.73 0.46 -7.51
N PHE A 87 5.99 0.13 -7.79
CA PHE A 87 7.12 0.74 -7.12
C PHE A 87 7.90 1.62 -8.10
N ILE A 88 7.98 2.92 -7.79
CA ILE A 88 8.60 3.91 -8.67
C ILE A 88 9.45 4.86 -7.82
N SER A 89 10.75 4.91 -8.09
CA SER A 89 11.67 5.89 -7.50
C SER A 89 11.59 6.00 -5.96
N GLY A 90 11.52 4.88 -5.25
CA GLY A 90 11.44 4.86 -3.78
C GLY A 90 10.03 5.07 -3.21
N THR A 91 9.00 5.15 -4.06
CA THR A 91 7.60 5.26 -3.66
C THR A 91 6.86 3.97 -3.99
N LEU A 92 6.22 3.37 -2.99
CA LEU A 92 5.24 2.31 -3.21
C LEU A 92 3.86 2.95 -3.38
N LEU A 93 3.27 2.77 -4.57
CA LEU A 93 1.95 3.25 -4.94
C LEU A 93 0.94 2.11 -4.81
N ILE A 94 -0.20 2.39 -4.18
CA ILE A 94 -1.32 1.44 -4.05
C ILE A 94 -2.58 2.08 -4.63
N LYS A 95 -3.17 1.45 -5.66
CA LYS A 95 -4.51 1.81 -6.14
C LYS A 95 -5.54 0.94 -5.43
N ALA A 96 -6.44 1.59 -4.70
CA ALA A 96 -7.40 0.91 -3.84
C ALA A 96 -8.77 1.59 -3.83
N ARG A 97 -9.67 1.10 -2.98
CA ARG A 97 -10.91 1.77 -2.61
C ARG A 97 -10.95 1.98 -1.11
N ASP A 98 -11.50 3.11 -0.68
CA ASP A 98 -11.78 3.37 0.72
C ASP A 98 -12.99 2.56 1.23
N ARG A 99 -13.34 2.74 2.51
CA ARG A 99 -14.47 2.03 3.14
C ARG A 99 -15.84 2.38 2.56
N TRP A 100 -15.97 3.50 1.86
CA TRP A 100 -17.20 3.93 1.20
C TRP A 100 -17.23 3.59 -0.29
N GLY A 101 -16.17 2.97 -0.81
CA GLY A 101 -16.08 2.52 -2.19
C GLY A 101 -15.54 3.56 -3.17
N ASN A 102 -15.03 4.70 -2.69
CA ASN A 102 -14.37 5.68 -3.56
C ASN A 102 -12.99 5.18 -3.95
N SER A 103 -12.58 5.45 -5.20
CA SER A 103 -11.22 5.15 -5.66
C SER A 103 -10.22 6.07 -4.96
N ILE A 104 -9.17 5.47 -4.41
CA ILE A 104 -8.07 6.17 -3.73
C ILE A 104 -6.72 5.71 -4.27
N GLU A 105 -5.73 6.59 -4.16
CA GLU A 105 -4.33 6.29 -4.39
C GLU A 105 -3.56 6.54 -3.09
N ILE A 106 -2.72 5.59 -2.72
CA ILE A 106 -1.91 5.62 -1.51
C ILE A 106 -0.44 5.64 -1.92
N ASP A 107 0.26 6.70 -1.54
CA ASP A 107 1.69 6.85 -1.79
C ASP A 107 2.42 6.61 -0.46
N ILE A 108 3.29 5.62 -0.45
CA ILE A 108 4.15 5.29 0.69
C ILE A 108 5.58 5.68 0.35
N THR A 109 6.09 6.71 1.02
CA THR A 109 7.42 7.30 0.79
C THR A 109 8.25 7.37 2.09
N ASN A 110 9.56 7.59 1.98
CA ASN A 110 10.41 7.76 3.16
C ASN A 110 9.94 8.91 4.06
N GLU A 111 10.36 8.92 5.33
CA GLU A 111 9.91 9.87 6.37
C GLU A 111 10.30 11.34 6.15
N SER A 112 10.98 11.68 5.04
CA SER A 112 11.52 13.01 4.74
C SER A 112 10.53 14.17 4.86
#